data_AF-A0A7Y5FNY8-F1
#
_entry.id   AF-A0A7Y5FNY8-F1
#
_cell.length_a   1.000
_cell.length_b   1.000
_cell.length_c   1.000
_cell.angle_alpha   90.00
_cell.angle_beta   90.00
_cell.angle_gamma   90.00
#
_symmetry.space_group_name_H-M   'P 1'
#
loop_
_entity.id
_entity.type
_entity.pdbx_description
1 polymer ?
#
loop_
_entity_poly.entity_id
_entity_poly.type
_entity_poly.pdbx_seq_one_letter_code
_entity_poly.pdbx_strand_id
1 'polypeptide(L)'
;DVLSEFEKLCESAHVFVAHNMNFDSKVIGAEFHRHFSRDPLAKKKQICTMLGSKDFCKIKGQYGYKWPGLSELHRKLFKDNFENSHDAMADIKATAKCFWKLRELKVL
;
A
#
# COMPACT_ATOMS: atom_id res chain seq x y z
N ASP A 1 -17.78 -5.50 -15.83
CA ASP A 1 -17.02 -4.24 -15.87
C ASP A 1 -16.05 -4.26 -14.71
N VAL A 2 -14.83 -3.78 -14.93
CA VAL A 2 -13.72 -3.93 -13.99
C VAL A 2 -14.00 -3.19 -12.68
N LEU A 3 -14.62 -2.01 -12.72
CA LEU A 3 -14.92 -1.25 -11.51
C LEU A 3 -16.03 -1.92 -10.69
N SER A 4 -17.06 -2.47 -11.33
CA SER A 4 -18.12 -3.21 -10.62
C SER A 4 -17.61 -4.51 -9.99
N GLU A 5 -16.66 -5.20 -10.61
CA GLU A 5 -16.03 -6.38 -10.02
C GLU A 5 -15.12 -6.01 -8.84
N PHE A 6 -14.35 -4.93 -8.99
CA PHE A 6 -13.52 -4.39 -7.92
C PHE A 6 -14.36 -3.93 -6.72
N GLU A 7 -15.53 -3.32 -6.95
CA GLU A 7 -16.43 -2.91 -5.89
C GLU A 7 -16.90 -4.06 -5.00
N LYS A 8 -17.26 -5.21 -5.60
CA LYS A 8 -17.63 -6.43 -4.86
C LYS A 8 -16.47 -6.93 -3.99
N LEU A 9 -15.23 -6.82 -4.49
CA LEU A 9 -14.05 -7.12 -3.71
C LEU A 9 -13.88 -6.12 -2.56
N CYS A 10 -14.12 -4.83 -2.77
CA CYS A 10 -14.09 -3.83 -1.72
C CYS A 10 -15.12 -4.06 -0.61
N GLU A 11 -16.33 -4.50 -0.98
CA GLU A 11 -17.41 -4.80 -0.02
C GLU A 11 -17.00 -5.93 0.94
N SER A 12 -16.44 -7.01 0.41
CA SER A 12 -15.95 -8.16 1.19
C SER A 12 -14.65 -7.90 1.97
N ALA A 13 -13.84 -6.93 1.53
CA ALA A 13 -12.61 -6.56 2.20
C ALA A 13 -12.88 -5.83 3.53
N HIS A 14 -12.15 -6.22 4.58
CA HIS A 14 -12.20 -5.56 5.89
C HIS A 14 -11.15 -4.45 6.01
N VAL A 15 -10.01 -4.64 5.35
CA VAL A 15 -8.84 -3.77 5.44
C VAL A 15 -8.21 -3.65 4.06
N PHE A 16 -7.86 -2.43 3.67
CA PHE A 16 -7.03 -2.16 2.49
C PHE A 16 -5.60 -1.92 2.92
N VAL A 17 -4.67 -2.50 2.17
CA VAL A 17 -3.23 -2.34 2.41
C VAL A 17 -2.59 -1.88 1.12
N ALA A 18 -1.77 -0.83 1.19
CA ALA A 18 -1.01 -0.32 0.07
C ALA A 18 0.32 0.27 0.52
N HIS A 19 1.24 0.43 -0.43
CA HIS A 19 2.48 1.16 -0.21
C HIS A 19 2.32 2.56 -0.82
N ASN A 20 2.03 3.55 0.04
CA ASN A 20 1.51 4.89 -0.31
C ASN A 20 -0.02 4.96 -0.54
N MET A 21 -0.81 4.38 0.38
CA MET A 21 -2.28 4.35 0.36
C MET A 21 -2.98 5.68 0.00
N ASN A 22 -2.42 6.83 0.37
CA ASN A 22 -3.00 8.13 0.05
C ASN A 22 -3.02 8.40 -1.47
N PHE A 23 -2.10 7.80 -2.24
CA PHE A 23 -2.12 7.85 -3.69
C PHE A 23 -3.24 6.94 -4.23
N ASP A 24 -3.20 5.65 -3.90
CA ASP A 24 -4.18 4.66 -4.39
C ASP A 24 -5.63 5.05 -4.08
N SER A 25 -5.89 5.48 -2.83
CA SER A 25 -7.23 5.89 -2.41
C SER A 25 -7.78 7.07 -3.20
N LYS A 26 -6.93 8.03 -3.57
CA LYS A 26 -7.34 9.17 -4.39
C LYS A 26 -7.60 8.78 -5.84
N VAL A 27 -6.78 7.90 -6.40
CA VAL A 27 -6.99 7.38 -7.77
C VAL A 27 -8.30 6.61 -7.83
N ILE A 28 -8.49 5.63 -6.97
CA ILE A 28 -9.71 4.81 -6.94
C ILE A 28 -10.93 5.66 -6.60
N GLY A 29 -10.85 6.52 -5.59
CA GLY A 29 -11.95 7.41 -5.21
C GLY A 29 -12.37 8.34 -6.35
N ALA A 30 -11.41 8.85 -7.14
CA ALA A 30 -11.72 9.67 -8.31
C ALA A 30 -12.44 8.86 -9.41
N GLU A 31 -11.98 7.65 -9.73
CA GLU A 31 -12.66 6.81 -10.73
C GLU A 31 -14.08 6.42 -10.29
N PHE A 32 -14.25 6.02 -9.03
CA PHE A 32 -15.57 5.69 -8.50
C PHE A 32 -16.50 6.89 -8.38
N HIS A 33 -15.97 8.07 -8.08
CA HIS A 33 -16.77 9.29 -8.09
C HIS A 33 -17.31 9.60 -9.49
N ARG A 34 -16.47 9.48 -10.53
CA ARG A 34 -16.89 9.74 -11.92
C ARG A 34 -17.93 8.74 -12.44
N HIS A 35 -17.80 7.46 -12.08
CA HIS A 35 -18.67 6.40 -12.62
C HIS A 35 -19.91 6.12 -11.77
N PHE A 36 -19.84 6.31 -10.45
CA PHE A 36 -20.88 5.88 -9.51
C PHE A 36 -21.24 6.94 -8.46
N SER A 37 -20.60 8.12 -8.46
CA SER A 37 -20.81 9.18 -7.46
C SER A 37 -20.65 8.71 -6.00
N ARG A 38 -19.78 7.71 -5.76
CA ARG A 38 -19.47 7.17 -4.43
C ARG A 38 -17.99 6.82 -4.31
N ASP A 39 -17.53 6.46 -3.11
CA ASP A 39 -16.18 5.97 -2.86
C ASP A 39 -16.25 4.68 -2.01
N PRO A 40 -15.87 3.51 -2.57
CA PRO A 40 -15.95 2.23 -1.87
C PRO A 40 -14.91 2.10 -0.73
N LEU A 41 -13.89 2.97 -0.70
CA LEU A 41 -12.81 2.95 0.28
C LEU A 41 -13.09 3.83 1.51
N ALA A 42 -13.96 4.84 1.38
CA ALA A 42 -14.11 5.95 2.34
C ALA A 42 -14.35 5.54 3.81
N LYS A 43 -15.00 4.39 4.05
CA LYS A 43 -15.37 3.91 5.40
C LYS A 43 -14.59 2.69 5.86
N LYS A 44 -13.60 2.25 5.09
CA LYS A 44 -12.88 1.00 5.33
C LYS A 44 -11.55 1.27 5.99
N LYS A 45 -11.08 0.34 6.83
CA LYS A 45 -9.78 0.47 7.49
C LYS A 45 -8.68 0.43 6.43
N GLN A 46 -7.74 1.37 6.52
CA GLN A 46 -6.64 1.50 5.57
C GLN A 46 -5.30 1.40 6.31
N ILE A 47 -4.36 0.65 5.73
CA ILE A 47 -2.99 0.52 6.23
C ILE A 47 -2.03 0.92 5.13
N CYS A 48 -1.15 1.86 5.45
CA CYS A 48 -0.09 2.30 4.56
C CYS A 48 1.25 1.74 5.06
N THR A 49 1.82 0.77 4.33
CA THR A 49 3.11 0.18 4.71
C THR A 49 4.25 1.19 4.63
N MET A 50 4.18 2.17 3.73
CA MET A 50 5.13 3.29 3.65
C MET A 50 5.17 4.11 4.95
N LEU A 51 4.00 4.51 5.46
CA LEU A 51 3.91 5.31 6.69
C LEU A 51 4.29 4.48 7.92
N GLY A 52 3.71 3.29 8.06
CA GLY A 52 3.93 2.46 9.24
C GLY A 52 5.33 1.86 9.34
N SER A 53 6.09 1.82 8.24
CA SER A 53 7.50 1.41 8.27
C SER A 53 8.50 2.56 8.37
N LYS A 54 8.06 3.83 8.39
CA LYS A 54 8.96 5.00 8.46
C LYS A 54 9.99 4.90 9.58
N ASP A 55 9.53 4.69 10.80
CA ASP A 55 10.39 4.64 12.00
C ASP A 55 11.12 3.31 12.17
N PHE A 56 10.67 2.25 11.49
CA PHE A 56 11.43 1.02 11.36
C PHE A 56 12.60 1.19 10.39
N CYS A 57 12.33 1.84 9.25
CA CYS A 57 13.30 2.06 8.19
C CYS A 57 14.38 3.06 8.61
N LYS A 58 14.03 4.13 9.33
CA LYS A 58 14.96 5.16 9.84
C LYS A 58 15.90 5.72 8.78
N ILE A 59 15.42 5.86 7.55
CA ILE A 59 16.26 6.36 6.46
C ILE A 59 16.40 7.87 6.64
N LYS A 60 17.63 8.39 6.71
CA LYS A 60 17.87 9.83 6.89
C LYS A 60 17.31 10.62 5.71
N GLY A 61 16.54 11.66 6.02
CA GLY A 61 16.07 12.69 5.09
C GLY A 61 16.39 14.08 5.63
N GLN A 62 16.02 15.11 4.87
CA GLN A 62 16.34 16.50 5.21
C GLN A 62 15.66 17.00 6.50
N TYR A 63 14.45 16.51 6.80
CA TYR A 63 13.62 16.96 7.94
C TYR A 63 13.31 15.82 8.93
N GLY A 64 14.23 14.88 9.09
CA GLY A 64 14.05 13.66 9.90
C GLY A 64 14.05 12.40 9.05
N TYR A 65 13.38 11.33 9.50
CA TYR A 65 13.32 10.11 8.69
C TYR A 65 12.44 10.29 7.47
N LYS A 66 12.96 9.97 6.29
CA LYS A 66 12.16 9.92 5.07
C LYS A 66 11.26 8.69 5.06
N TRP A 67 10.18 8.77 4.29
CA TRP A 67 9.39 7.59 3.98
C TRP A 67 10.20 6.64 3.07
N PRO A 68 10.19 5.34 3.35
CA PRO A 68 10.85 4.37 2.49
C PRO A 68 10.05 4.19 1.19
N GLY A 69 10.73 4.07 0.06
CA GLY A 69 10.13 3.47 -1.13
C GLY A 69 9.93 1.96 -0.95
N LEU A 70 9.11 1.35 -1.81
CA LEU A 70 8.77 -0.07 -1.69
C LEU A 70 10.02 -0.96 -1.77
N SER A 71 10.91 -0.68 -2.72
CA SER A 71 12.18 -1.40 -2.87
C SER A 71 13.11 -1.22 -1.67
N GLU A 72 13.10 -0.04 -1.04
CA GLU A 72 13.91 0.22 0.17
C GLU A 72 13.38 -0.58 1.37
N LEU A 73 12.06 -0.62 1.53
CA LEU A 73 11.40 -1.43 2.55
C LEU A 73 11.66 -2.92 2.32
N HIS A 74 11.44 -3.41 1.09
CA HIS A 74 11.66 -4.81 0.73
C HIS A 74 13.11 -5.23 0.98
N ARG A 75 14.07 -4.43 0.52
CA ARG A 75 15.50 -4.67 0.74
C ARG A 75 15.85 -4.69 2.23
N LYS A 76 15.26 -3.81 3.04
CA LYS A 76 15.51 -3.83 4.49
C LYS A 76 14.95 -5.08 5.17
N LEU A 77 13.80 -5.57 4.75
CA LEU A 77 13.14 -6.73 5.34
C LEU A 77 13.76 -8.07 4.91
N PHE A 78 14.20 -8.17 3.65
CA PHE A 78 14.60 -9.44 3.03
C PHE A 78 16.05 -9.48 2.55
N LYS A 79 16.78 -8.36 2.62
CA LYS A 79 18.14 -8.21 2.07
C LYS A 79 18.21 -8.52 0.56
N ASP A 80 17.09 -8.36 -0.13
CA ASP A 80 16.93 -8.70 -1.53
C ASP A 80 16.13 -7.62 -2.27
N ASN A 81 16.41 -7.46 -3.56
CA ASN A 81 15.57 -6.67 -4.44
C ASN A 81 14.45 -7.56 -4.98
N PHE A 82 13.38 -6.96 -5.50
CA PHE A 82 12.39 -7.73 -6.25
C PHE A 82 12.46 -7.31 -7.72
N GLU A 83 12.29 -8.26 -8.62
CA GLU A 83 12.33 -8.04 -10.07
C GLU A 83 11.06 -7.33 -10.56
N ASN A 84 11.15 -6.66 -11.72
CA ASN A 84 10.03 -5.99 -12.39
C ASN A 84 9.32 -4.92 -11.54
N SER A 85 10.07 -4.14 -10.75
CA SER A 85 9.50 -2.96 -10.08
C SER A 85 8.82 -2.04 -11.10
N HIS A 86 7.66 -1.48 -10.72
CA HIS A 86 6.75 -0.68 -11.56
C HIS A 86 5.75 -1.49 -12.41
N ASP A 87 5.76 -2.82 -12.34
CA ASP A 87 4.61 -3.62 -12.74
C ASP A 87 3.63 -3.72 -11.56
N ALA A 88 2.34 -3.46 -11.81
CA ALA A 88 1.34 -3.40 -10.73
C ALA A 88 1.22 -4.72 -9.96
N MET A 89 1.38 -5.86 -10.64
CA MET A 89 1.32 -7.19 -10.02
C MET A 89 2.60 -7.48 -9.21
N ALA A 90 3.77 -7.10 -9.71
CA ALA A 90 5.02 -7.23 -8.97
C ALA A 90 5.01 -6.37 -7.70
N ASP A 91 4.60 -5.11 -7.81
CA ASP A 91 4.57 -4.15 -6.70
C ASP A 91 3.56 -4.57 -5.62
N ILE A 92 2.37 -5.09 -5.98
CA ILE A 92 1.40 -5.55 -4.98
C ILE A 92 1.85 -6.83 -4.28
N LYS A 93 2.54 -7.75 -4.99
CA LYS A 93 3.15 -8.94 -4.38
C LYS A 93 4.24 -8.55 -3.38
N ALA A 94 5.12 -7.62 -3.75
CA ALA A 94 6.13 -7.09 -2.85
C ALA A 94 5.51 -6.37 -1.65
N THR A 95 4.45 -5.58 -1.87
CA THR A 95 3.71 -4.89 -0.80
C THR A 95 3.07 -5.87 0.19
N ALA A 96 2.40 -6.92 -0.30
CA ALA A 96 1.81 -7.96 0.54
C ALA A 96 2.86 -8.69 1.36
N LYS A 97 3.99 -9.07 0.74
CA LYS A 97 5.13 -9.71 1.42
C LYS A 97 5.70 -8.80 2.53
N CYS A 98 5.88 -7.51 2.24
CA CYS A 98 6.35 -6.54 3.23
C CYS A 98 5.35 -6.36 4.38
N PHE A 99 4.05 -6.26 4.09
CA PHE A 99 3.01 -6.13 5.12
C PHE A 99 3.06 -7.27 6.13
N TRP A 100 3.06 -8.52 5.65
CA TRP A 100 3.10 -9.68 6.54
C TRP A 100 4.36 -9.75 7.38
N LYS A 101 5.52 -9.41 6.80
CA LYS A 101 6.77 -9.37 7.56
C LYS A 101 6.77 -8.26 8.61
N LEU A 102 6.22 -7.09 8.32
CA LEU A 102 6.07 -6.00 9.29
C LEU A 102 5.14 -6.39 10.45
N ARG A 103 4.06 -7.15 10.17
CA ARG A 103 3.17 -7.71 11.19
C ARG A 103 3.87 -8.73 12.06
N GLU A 104 4.65 -9.63 11.47
CA GLU A 104 5.47 -10.62 12.19
C GLU A 104 6.47 -9.94 13.14
N LEU A 105 7.10 -8.85 12.68
CA LEU A 105 8.04 -8.04 13.46
C LEU A 105 7.37 -7.09 14.45
N LYS A 106 6.03 -7.08 14.54
CA LYS A 106 5.23 -6.16 15.38
C LYS A 106 5.53 -4.67 15.14
N VAL A 107 5.88 -4.33 13.90
CA VAL A 107 6.04 -2.95 13.43
C VAL A 107 4.68 -2.37 13.01
N LEU A 108 3.83 -3.21 12.42
CA LEU A 108 2.44 -2.92 12.06
C LEU A 108 1.45 -3.72 12.89
#